data_AF-A0A348XKG7-F1
#
_entry.id   AF-A0A348XKG7-F1
#
_cell.length_a   1.000
_cell.length_b   1.000
_cell.length_c   1.000
_cell.angle_alpha   90.00
_cell.angle_beta   90.00
_cell.angle_gamma   90.00
#
_symmetry.space_group_name_H-M   'P 1'
#
loop_
_entity.id
_entity.type
_entity.pdbx_description
1 polymer ?
#
loop_
_entity_poly.entity_id
_entity_poly.type
_entity_poly.pdbx_seq_one_letter_code
_entity_poly.pdbx_strand_id
1 'polypeptide(L)'
;MQDIFDTWTALDALRGSEERFRVLVDEAPEAIVLFAAEAGCFIEANGMAQQMFGMSRGQLLRRSPAKISPTRQPDGRSSKELAKAYVERALRGEIVQFE
;
A
#
# COMPACT_ATOMS: atom_id res chain seq x y z
N MET A 1 -35.25 -13.34 -12.97
CA MET A 1 -34.97 -14.16 -11.76
C MET A 1 -33.55 -14.70 -11.77
N GLN A 2 -33.00 -15.09 -12.94
CA GLN A 2 -31.61 -15.56 -13.11
C GLN A 2 -30.55 -14.47 -12.83
N ASP A 3 -30.78 -13.26 -13.34
CA ASP A 3 -29.90 -12.07 -13.18
C ASP A 3 -29.58 -11.71 -11.71
N ILE A 4 -30.57 -11.85 -10.82
CA ILE A 4 -30.40 -11.57 -9.39
C ILE A 4 -29.51 -12.64 -8.76
N PHE A 5 -29.69 -13.91 -9.11
CA PHE A 5 -28.92 -15.03 -8.55
C PHE A 5 -27.45 -15.01 -9.00
N ASP A 6 -27.21 -14.61 -10.25
CA ASP A 6 -25.86 -14.42 -10.78
C ASP A 6 -25.15 -13.25 -10.06
N THR A 7 -25.87 -12.16 -9.80
CA THR A 7 -25.37 -11.02 -9.02
C THR A 7 -25.00 -11.42 -7.58
N TRP A 8 -25.86 -12.20 -6.90
CA TRP A 8 -25.58 -12.69 -5.54
C TRP A 8 -24.35 -13.59 -5.50
N THR A 9 -24.22 -14.51 -6.46
CA THR A 9 -23.07 -15.41 -6.55
C THR A 9 -21.76 -14.65 -6.79
N ALA A 10 -21.78 -13.65 -7.68
CA ALA A 10 -20.63 -12.79 -7.92
C ALA A 10 -20.24 -11.97 -6.70
N LEU A 11 -21.23 -11.45 -5.95
CA LEU A 11 -21.00 -10.68 -4.74
C LEU A 11 -20.38 -11.52 -3.62
N ASP A 12 -20.85 -12.75 -3.42
CA ASP A 12 -20.29 -13.66 -2.42
C ASP A 12 -18.88 -14.13 -2.79
N ALA A 13 -18.62 -14.38 -4.09
CA ALA A 13 -17.28 -14.67 -4.57
C ALA A 13 -16.32 -13.49 -4.34
N LEU A 14 -16.78 -12.26 -4.58
CA LEU A 14 -16.01 -11.04 -4.32
C LEU A 14 -15.70 -10.89 -2.83
N ARG A 15 -16.72 -11.02 -1.96
CA ARG A 15 -16.55 -10.94 -0.50
C ARG A 15 -15.59 -12.00 0.01
N GLY A 16 -15.73 -13.25 -0.42
CA GLY A 16 -14.82 -14.32 -0.04
C GLY A 16 -13.39 -14.07 -0.52
N SER A 17 -13.20 -13.44 -1.68
CA SER A 17 -11.88 -13.05 -2.17
C SER A 17 -11.28 -11.92 -1.34
N GLU A 18 -12.07 -10.91 -0.98
CA GLU A 18 -11.65 -9.79 -0.13
C GLU A 18 -11.24 -10.27 1.26
N GLU A 19 -12.02 -11.16 1.88
CA GLU A 19 -11.70 -11.74 3.18
C GLU A 19 -10.39 -12.53 3.16
N ARG A 20 -10.19 -13.38 2.15
CA ARG A 20 -8.94 -14.12 1.99
C ARG A 20 -7.75 -13.17 1.79
N PHE A 21 -7.89 -12.16 0.94
CA PHE A 21 -6.85 -11.15 0.73
C PHE A 21 -6.50 -10.43 2.04
N ARG A 22 -7.51 -9.99 2.79
CA ARG A 22 -7.32 -9.32 4.08
C ARG A 22 -6.55 -10.19 5.06
N VAL A 23 -6.94 -11.46 5.22
CA VAL A 23 -6.23 -12.39 6.11
C VAL A 23 -4.78 -12.57 5.68
N LEU A 24 -4.51 -12.77 4.39
CA LEU A 24 -3.14 -12.94 3.89
C LEU A 24 -2.27 -11.71 4.12
N VAL A 25 -2.81 -10.51 3.95
CA VAL A 25 -2.08 -9.26 4.14
C VAL A 25 -1.86 -8.96 5.62
N ASP A 26 -2.86 -9.19 6.47
CA ASP A 26 -2.77 -8.90 7.90
C ASP A 26 -1.85 -9.87 8.64
N GLU A 27 -1.81 -11.14 8.24
CA GLU A 27 -0.94 -12.17 8.81
C GLU A 27 0.46 -12.22 8.16
N ALA A 28 0.72 -11.40 7.14
CA ALA A 28 2.02 -11.35 6.50
C ALA A 28 3.10 -10.88 7.50
N PRO A 29 4.27 -11.56 7.56
CA PRO A 29 5.37 -11.14 8.42
C PRO A 29 6.08 -9.87 7.91
N GLU A 30 5.73 -9.41 6.71
CA GLU A 30 6.29 -8.24 6.05
C GLU A 30 5.38 -7.02 6.23
N ALA A 31 6.00 -5.84 6.35
CA ALA A 31 5.26 -4.59 6.35
C ALA A 31 4.72 -4.31 4.94
N ILE A 32 3.39 -4.28 4.81
CA ILE A 32 2.72 -4.03 3.53
C ILE A 32 1.94 -2.72 3.64
N VAL A 33 2.15 -1.83 2.67
CA VAL A 33 1.38 -0.60 2.48
C VAL A 33 0.89 -0.51 1.04
N LEU A 34 -0.30 0.02 0.85
CA LEU A 34 -0.83 0.39 -0.46
C LEU A 34 -0.69 1.89 -0.65
N PHE A 35 -0.06 2.31 -1.74
CA PHE A 35 0.18 3.71 -2.06
C PHE A 35 -0.65 4.14 -3.27
N ALA A 36 -1.45 5.19 -3.11
CA ALA A 36 -2.17 5.79 -4.22
C ALA A 36 -1.34 6.92 -4.81
N ALA A 37 -0.79 6.71 -6.02
CA ALA A 37 0.08 7.68 -6.67
C ALA A 37 -0.61 9.03 -6.94
N GLU A 38 -1.88 8.99 -7.35
CA GLU A 38 -2.69 10.19 -7.63
C GLU A 38 -2.96 11.02 -6.36
N ALA A 39 -3.31 10.35 -5.25
CA ALA A 39 -3.51 11.01 -3.96
C ALA A 39 -2.19 11.38 -3.27
N GLY A 40 -1.08 10.76 -3.67
CA GLY A 40 0.24 10.96 -3.08
C GLY A 40 0.33 10.50 -1.63
N CYS A 41 -0.51 9.56 -1.19
CA CYS A 41 -0.50 9.04 0.18
C CYS A 41 -0.76 7.54 0.26
N PHE A 42 -0.41 6.95 1.40
CA PHE A 42 -0.79 5.57 1.70
C PHE A 42 -2.32 5.50 1.90
N ILE A 43 -2.94 4.46 1.37
CA ILE A 43 -4.39 4.21 1.48
C ILE A 43 -4.72 2.95 2.29
N GLU A 44 -3.76 2.02 2.38
CA GLU A 44 -3.83 0.88 3.31
C GLU A 44 -2.47 0.56 3.93
N ALA A 45 -2.50 -0.07 5.10
CA ALA A 45 -1.33 -0.56 5.81
C ALA A 45 -1.72 -1.73 6.71
N ASN A 46 -0.98 -2.85 6.66
CA ASN A 46 -1.20 -4.00 7.53
C ASN A 46 -0.69 -3.77 8.96
N GLY A 47 -0.93 -4.74 9.85
CA GLY A 47 -0.44 -4.71 11.23
C GLY A 47 1.08 -4.56 11.33
N MET A 48 1.82 -5.28 10.49
CA MET A 48 3.29 -5.24 10.49
C MET A 48 3.84 -3.88 10.05
N ALA A 49 3.23 -3.20 9.09
CA ALA A 49 3.62 -1.84 8.70
C ALA A 49 3.44 -0.85 9.84
N GLN A 50 2.35 -0.96 10.60
CA GLN A 50 2.13 -0.13 11.80
C GLN A 50 3.22 -0.35 12.85
N GLN A 51 3.60 -1.61 13.09
CA GLN A 51 4.69 -1.97 14.01
C GLN A 51 6.04 -1.43 13.52
N MET A 52 6.39 -1.67 12.26
CA MET A 52 7.65 -1.24 11.66
C MET A 52 7.83 0.29 11.71
N PHE A 53 6.79 1.04 11.37
CA PHE A 53 6.86 2.50 11.38
C PHE A 53 6.58 3.13 12.76
N GLY A 54 6.13 2.35 13.75
CA GLY A 54 5.73 2.86 15.06
C GLY A 54 4.57 3.85 14.99
N MET A 55 3.68 3.70 14.01
CA MET A 55 2.57 4.61 13.72
C MET A 55 1.26 3.84 13.64
N SER A 56 0.16 4.45 14.12
CA SER A 56 -1.17 3.88 13.89
C SER A 56 -1.54 3.92 12.41
N ARG A 57 -2.47 3.06 11.98
CA ARG A 57 -3.01 3.09 10.61
C ARG A 57 -3.44 4.49 10.21
N GLY A 58 -4.23 5.18 11.03
CA GLY A 58 -4.70 6.54 10.73
C GLY A 58 -3.59 7.58 10.56
N GLN A 59 -2.44 7.40 11.23
CA GLN A 59 -1.27 8.25 11.02
C GLN A 59 -0.56 7.91 9.70
N LEU A 60 -0.38 6.61 9.42
CA LEU A 60 0.24 6.14 8.17
C LEU A 60 -0.53 6.59 6.94
N LEU A 61 -1.86 6.51 6.95
CA LEU A 61 -2.68 6.92 5.79
C LEU A 61 -2.58 8.42 5.44
N ARG A 62 -1.98 9.23 6.31
CA ARG A 62 -1.69 10.66 6.06
C ARG A 62 -0.25 10.92 5.61
N ARG A 63 0.54 9.85 5.43
CA ARG A 63 1.94 9.90 5.01
C ARG A 63 2.10 9.47 3.56
N SER A 64 3.30 9.72 3.07
CA SER A 64 3.81 9.31 1.76
C SER A 64 5.27 8.90 1.93
N PRO A 65 5.87 8.17 0.98
CA PRO A 65 7.28 7.80 1.06
C PRO A 65 8.19 9.00 1.34
N ALA A 66 7.97 10.12 0.65
CA ALA A 66 8.75 11.35 0.88
C ALA A 66 8.55 11.99 2.26
N LYS A 67 7.36 11.84 2.89
CA LYS A 67 7.05 12.46 4.19
C LYS A 67 7.46 11.61 5.38
N ILE A 68 7.58 10.29 5.21
CA ILE A 68 7.99 9.38 6.29
C ILE A 68 9.50 9.21 6.36
N SER A 69 10.20 9.41 5.24
CA SER A 69 11.65 9.41 5.20
C SER A 69 12.26 10.74 5.65
N PRO A 70 13.53 10.75 6.09
CA PRO A 70 14.30 11.98 6.28
C PRO A 70 14.34 12.82 4.99
N THR A 71 14.65 14.12 5.08
CA THR A 71 14.72 15.00 3.90
C THR A 71 15.73 14.53 2.86
N ARG A 72 16.83 13.93 3.31
CA ARG A 72 17.89 13.33 2.49
C ARG A 72 18.14 11.89 2.92
N GLN A 73 18.41 11.02 1.96
CA GLN A 73 18.82 9.65 2.17
C GLN A 73 20.29 9.57 2.62
N PRO A 74 20.77 8.42 3.15
CA PRO A 74 22.17 8.27 3.58
C PRO A 74 23.22 8.60 2.52
N ASP A 75 22.89 8.41 1.23
CA ASP A 75 23.72 8.78 0.08
C ASP A 75 23.65 10.27 -0.31
N GLY A 76 22.89 11.06 0.43
CA GLY A 76 22.72 12.50 0.22
C GLY A 76 21.63 12.88 -0.79
N ARG A 77 20.99 11.95 -1.49
CA ARG A 77 19.91 12.25 -2.45
C ARG A 77 18.64 12.72 -1.74
N SER A 78 17.85 13.57 -2.41
CA SER A 78 16.58 14.06 -1.90
C SER A 78 15.53 12.95 -1.86
N SER A 79 14.93 12.70 -0.70
CA SER A 79 13.87 11.69 -0.56
C SER A 79 12.64 12.03 -1.38
N LYS A 80 12.36 13.32 -1.58
CA LYS A 80 11.24 13.77 -2.42
C LYS A 80 11.47 13.41 -3.89
N GLU A 81 12.69 13.62 -4.39
CA GLU A 81 13.04 13.34 -5.78
C GLU A 81 13.10 11.82 -6.03
N LEU A 82 13.71 11.07 -5.09
CA LEU A 82 13.76 9.62 -5.17
C LEU A 82 12.37 8.99 -5.08
N ALA A 83 11.53 9.42 -4.14
CA ALA A 83 10.16 8.93 -4.04
C ALA A 83 9.39 9.17 -5.35
N LYS A 84 9.54 10.35 -5.96
CA LYS A 84 8.93 10.64 -7.27
C LYS A 84 9.44 9.68 -8.36
N ALA A 85 10.75 9.52 -8.48
CA ALA A 85 11.36 8.65 -9.48
C ALA A 85 10.94 7.17 -9.31
N TYR A 86 10.86 6.70 -8.08
CA TYR A 86 10.40 5.34 -7.77
C TYR A 86 8.92 5.13 -8.05
N VAL A 87 8.08 6.11 -7.73
CA VAL A 87 6.65 6.07 -8.09
C VAL A 87 6.48 6.03 -9.61
N GLU A 88 7.22 6.85 -10.36
CA GLU A 88 7.15 6.85 -11.83
C GLU A 88 7.57 5.50 -12.45
N ARG A 89 8.58 4.84 -11.89
CA ARG A 89 9.00 3.49 -12.29
C ARG A 89 7.93 2.45 -11.97
N ALA A 90 7.39 2.49 -10.75
CA ALA A 90 6.31 1.59 -10.34
C ALA A 90 5.06 1.74 -11.22
N LEU A 91 4.70 2.96 -11.62
CA LEU A 91 3.59 3.24 -12.54
C LEU A 91 3.81 2.69 -13.95
N ARG A 92 5.07 2.44 -14.36
CA ARG A 92 5.39 1.72 -15.59
C ARG A 92 5.37 0.19 -15.44
N GLY A 93 5.00 -0.32 -14.27
CA GLY A 93 4.97 -1.74 -13.95
C GLY A 93 6.32 -2.32 -13.51
N GLU A 94 7.33 -1.48 -13.24
CA GLU A 94 8.62 -1.95 -12.72
C GLU A 94 8.48 -2.34 -11.24
N ILE A 95 9.10 -3.47 -10.86
CA ILE A 95 9.33 -3.78 -9.44
C ILE A 95 10.50 -2.93 -8.98
N VAL A 96 10.24 -2.02 -8.04
CA VAL A 96 11.23 -1.09 -7.49
C VAL A 96 11.68 -1.60 -6.13
N GLN A 97 13.00 -1.79 -5.96
CA GLN A 97 13.61 -2.11 -4.68
C GLN A 97 14.35 -0.89 -4.11
N PHE A 98 14.34 -0.76 -2.79
CA PHE A 98 15.02 0.28 -2.03
C PHE A 98 16.23 -0.37 -1.35
N GLU A 99 17.44 0.10 -1.66
CA GLU A 99 18.71 -0.28 -1.00
C GLU A 99 19.13 0.75 0.03
#